data_AF-A0A940TUL7-F1
#
_entry.id   AF-A0A940TUL7-F1
#
_cell.length_a   1.000
_cell.length_b   1.000
_cell.length_c   1.000
_cell.angle_alpha   90.00
_cell.angle_beta   90.00
_cell.angle_gamma   90.00
#
_symmetry.space_group_name_H-M   'P 1'
#
loop_
_entity.id
_entity.type
_entity.pdbx_description
1 polymer ?
#
loop_
_entity_poly.entity_id
_entity_poly.type
_entity_poly.pdbx_seq_one_letter_code
_entity_poly.pdbx_strand_id
1 'polypeptide(L)'
;MARTAAVVGTATATRNAVNRRQADKNVQAYSNAMANADVQQAPPEQMEVMAAAPAQDVDVISQLERLGALKAQGLLTEEEFAAQKAKLLGL
;
A
#
# COMPACT_ATOMS: atom_id res chain seq x y z
N MET A 1 -15.49 35.12 45.96
CA MET A 1 -15.85 33.73 45.67
C MET A 1 -16.76 33.69 44.43
N ALA A 2 -16.19 33.63 43.23
CA ALA A 2 -16.96 33.49 41.99
C ALA A 2 -16.77 32.07 41.43
N ARG A 3 -17.89 31.40 41.17
CA ARG A 3 -17.99 29.99 40.79
C ARG A 3 -17.63 29.84 39.31
N THR A 4 -16.55 29.12 39.01
CA THR A 4 -16.22 28.62 37.66
C THR A 4 -17.10 27.42 37.35
N ALA A 5 -18.17 27.64 36.59
CA ALA A 5 -19.02 26.57 36.08
C ALA A 5 -18.32 25.81 34.96
N ALA A 6 -18.36 24.48 35.06
CA ALA A 6 -17.64 23.52 34.25
C ALA A 6 -18.03 23.57 32.76
N VAL A 7 -17.02 23.72 31.90
CA VAL A 7 -17.10 23.52 30.44
C VAL A 7 -16.23 22.31 30.06
N VAL A 8 -16.59 21.12 30.55
CA VAL A 8 -15.80 19.88 30.37
C VAL A 8 -16.61 18.76 29.67
N GLY A 9 -17.82 19.03 29.20
CA GLY A 9 -18.72 17.98 28.69
C GLY A 9 -18.74 17.76 27.16
N THR A 10 -18.39 18.75 26.34
CA THR A 10 -18.77 18.72 24.91
C THR A 10 -17.76 18.04 23.99
N ALA A 11 -16.50 17.85 24.42
CA ALA A 11 -15.48 17.20 23.60
C ALA A 11 -15.65 15.67 23.50
N THR A 12 -16.22 15.02 24.52
CA THR A 12 -16.38 13.56 24.57
C THR A 12 -17.62 13.08 23.79
N ALA A 13 -18.69 13.88 23.76
CA ALA A 13 -19.92 13.54 23.03
C ALA A 13 -19.68 13.43 21.51
N THR A 14 -18.90 14.34 20.92
CA THR A 14 -18.62 14.34 19.48
C THR A 14 -17.69 13.19 19.08
N ARG A 15 -16.71 12.84 19.92
CA ARG A 15 -15.82 11.70 19.64
C ARG A 15 -16.56 10.37 19.63
N ASN A 16 -17.49 10.16 20.57
CA ASN A 16 -18.33 8.95 20.56
C ASN A 16 -19.27 8.88 19.35
N ALA A 17 -19.83 10.02 18.92
CA ALA A 17 -20.70 10.06 17.74
C ALA A 17 -19.95 9.75 16.44
N VAL A 18 -18.73 10.28 16.27
CA VAL A 18 -17.88 9.99 15.10
C VAL A 18 -17.42 8.53 15.11
N ASN A 19 -17.04 7.99 16.28
CA ASN A 19 -16.58 6.61 16.40
C ASN A 19 -17.70 5.61 16.03
N ARG A 20 -18.93 5.86 16.49
CA ARG A 20 -20.11 5.04 16.11
C ARG A 20 -20.40 5.13 14.61
N ARG A 21 -20.34 6.34 14.04
CA ARG A 21 -20.56 6.54 12.60
C ARG A 21 -19.50 5.90 11.71
N GLN A 22 -18.25 5.84 12.17
CA GLN A 22 -17.18 5.13 11.47
C GLN A 22 -17.36 3.60 11.55
N ALA A 23 -17.74 3.08 12.72
CA ALA A 23 -18.06 1.67 12.89
C ALA A 23 -19.22 1.23 11.97
N ASP A 24 -20.32 1.99 11.93
CA ASP A 24 -21.48 1.68 11.07
C ASP A 24 -21.12 1.68 9.57
N LYS A 25 -20.26 2.62 9.14
CA LYS A 25 -19.75 2.66 7.75
C LYS A 25 -18.90 1.43 7.40
N ASN A 26 -18.04 0.99 8.32
CA ASN A 26 -17.21 -0.19 8.09
C ASN A 26 -18.05 -1.47 8.01
N VAL A 27 -19.07 -1.60 8.87
CA VAL A 27 -20.00 -2.75 8.83
C VAL A 27 -20.75 -2.79 7.51
N GLN A 28 -21.26 -1.64 7.03
CA GLN A 28 -21.95 -1.55 5.73
C GLN A 28 -21.03 -1.81 4.54
N ALA A 29 -19.78 -1.32 4.59
CA ALA A 29 -18.80 -1.58 3.54
C ALA A 29 -18.46 -3.08 3.46
N TYR A 30 -18.29 -3.73 4.61
CA TYR A 30 -18.02 -5.17 4.69
C TYR A 30 -19.21 -6.01 4.17
N SER A 31 -20.45 -5.67 4.56
CA SER A 31 -21.64 -6.39 4.07
C SER A 31 -21.83 -6.22 2.56
N ASN A 32 -21.59 -5.02 2.01
CA ASN A 32 -21.68 -4.78 0.58
C ASN A 32 -20.58 -5.52 -0.20
N ALA A 33 -19.36 -5.60 0.33
CA ALA A 33 -18.29 -6.38 -0.30
C ALA A 33 -18.62 -7.87 -0.35
N MET A 34 -19.19 -8.43 0.73
CA MET A 34 -19.59 -9.83 0.78
C MET A 34 -20.76 -10.14 -0.17
N ALA A 35 -21.76 -9.26 -0.27
CA ALA A 35 -22.89 -9.45 -1.18
C ALA A 35 -22.51 -9.40 -2.68
N ASN A 36 -21.43 -8.72 -3.04
CA ASN A 36 -20.96 -8.67 -4.44
C ASN A 36 -20.01 -9.81 -4.82
N ALA A 37 -19.50 -10.59 -3.85
CA ALA A 37 -18.56 -11.69 -4.12
C ALA A 37 -19.25 -12.97 -4.65
N ASP A 38 -20.55 -13.15 -4.42
CA ASP A 38 -21.29 -14.37 -4.81
C ASP A 38 -21.91 -14.31 -6.23
N VAL A 39 -21.77 -13.20 -6.98
CA VAL A 39 -22.44 -13.01 -8.28
C VAL A 39 -21.52 -13.21 -9.49
N GLN A 40 -20.32 -13.73 -9.29
CA GLN A 40 -19.32 -13.84 -10.36
C GLN A 40 -18.75 -15.26 -10.50
N GLN A 41 -19.65 -16.25 -10.59
CA GLN A 41 -19.36 -17.54 -11.21
C GLN A 41 -20.13 -17.63 -12.54
N ALA A 42 -19.52 -17.08 -13.59
CA ALA A 42 -19.84 -17.39 -14.97
C ALA A 42 -18.66 -18.19 -15.58
N PRO A 43 -18.91 -19.16 -16.49
CA PRO A 43 -17.95 -20.19 -16.90
C PRO A 43 -16.74 -19.61 -17.67
N PRO A 44 -15.59 -20.32 -17.70
CA PRO A 44 -14.36 -19.80 -18.27
C PRO A 44 -14.46 -19.75 -19.80
N GLU A 45 -14.57 -18.54 -20.34
CA GLU A 45 -14.27 -18.30 -21.74
C GLU A 45 -12.75 -18.42 -21.93
N GLN A 46 -12.41 -19.31 -22.86
CA GLN A 46 -11.10 -19.58 -23.39
C GLN A 46 -10.54 -18.32 -24.07
N MET A 47 -9.22 -18.27 -24.24
CA MET A 47 -8.43 -17.23 -24.94
C MET A 47 -8.00 -16.04 -24.07
N GLU A 48 -6.78 -16.09 -23.53
CA GLU A 48 -5.58 -15.58 -24.21
C GLU A 48 -4.38 -15.68 -23.26
N VAL A 49 -3.40 -16.45 -23.67
CA VAL A 49 -2.03 -16.42 -23.12
C VAL A 49 -1.45 -15.05 -23.50
N MET A 50 -1.74 -14.02 -22.70
CA MET A 50 -0.97 -12.78 -22.77
C MET A 50 0.37 -13.02 -22.08
N ALA A 51 1.33 -13.47 -22.88
CA ALA A 51 2.74 -13.40 -22.57
C ALA A 51 3.12 -11.94 -22.31
N ALA A 52 3.10 -11.51 -21.05
CA ALA A 52 3.75 -10.29 -20.60
C ALA A 52 5.08 -10.66 -19.92
N ALA A 53 6.06 -11.01 -20.73
CA ALA A 53 7.48 -10.97 -20.35
C ALA A 53 8.15 -10.08 -21.41
N PRO A 54 8.63 -8.88 -21.05
CA PRO A 54 9.81 -8.73 -20.18
C PRO A 54 9.68 -7.54 -19.22
N ALA A 55 8.79 -7.62 -18.22
CA ALA A 55 8.76 -6.57 -17.18
C ALA A 55 9.98 -6.67 -16.25
N GLN A 56 10.54 -7.87 -16.07
CA GLN A 56 11.64 -8.10 -15.13
C GLN A 56 12.98 -7.60 -15.66
N ASP A 57 13.28 -7.75 -16.96
CA ASP A 57 14.56 -7.29 -17.52
C ASP A 57 14.67 -5.76 -17.52
N VAL A 58 13.57 -5.06 -17.83
CA VAL A 58 13.51 -3.58 -17.78
C VAL A 58 13.65 -3.09 -16.33
N ASP A 59 13.10 -3.81 -15.37
CA ASP A 59 13.23 -3.48 -13.95
C ASP A 59 14.67 -3.68 -13.45
N VAL A 60 15.35 -4.75 -13.85
CA VAL A 60 16.77 -4.98 -13.53
C VAL A 60 17.65 -3.85 -14.07
N ILE A 61 17.46 -3.43 -15.33
CA ILE A 61 18.22 -2.32 -15.93
C ILE A 61 17.96 -1.02 -15.15
N SER A 62 16.70 -0.71 -14.84
CA SER A 62 16.31 0.49 -14.08
C SER A 62 16.93 0.51 -12.67
N GLN A 63 17.02 -0.66 -12.02
CA GLN A 63 17.64 -0.81 -10.71
C GLN A 63 19.17 -0.61 -10.76
N LEU A 64 19.83 -1.11 -11.81
CA LEU A 64 21.27 -0.88 -12.02
C LEU A 64 21.60 0.60 -12.24
N GLU A 65 20.76 1.32 -12.99
CA GLU A 65 20.91 2.77 -13.18
C GLU A 65 20.77 3.54 -11.85
N ARG A 66 19.77 3.18 -11.03
CA ARG A 66 19.58 3.78 -9.70
C ARG A 66 20.79 3.53 -8.79
N LEU A 67 21.33 2.31 -8.78
CA LEU A 67 22.54 1.99 -8.01
C LEU A 67 23.75 2.82 -8.47
N GLY A 68 23.91 3.01 -9.79
CA GLY A 68 24.98 3.85 -10.35
C GLY A 68 24.87 5.31 -9.93
N ALA A 69 23.65 5.87 -9.95
CA ALA A 69 23.38 7.22 -9.49
C ALA A 69 23.69 7.41 -8.00
N LEU A 70 23.32 6.45 -7.15
CA LEU A 70 23.59 6.50 -5.73
C LEU A 70 25.11 6.36 -5.41
N LYS A 71 25.84 5.52 -6.16
CA LYS A 71 27.32 5.46 -6.08
C LYS A 71 27.94 6.81 -6.48
N ALA A 72 27.48 7.42 -7.58
CA ALA A 72 28.01 8.70 -8.05
C ALA A 72 27.76 9.85 -7.05
N GLN A 73 26.68 9.76 -6.28
CA GLN A 73 26.38 10.69 -5.17
C GLN A 73 27.23 10.41 -3.92
N GLY A 74 28.02 9.35 -3.89
CA GLY A 74 28.80 8.92 -2.72
C GLY A 74 27.95 8.31 -1.61
N LEU A 75 26.69 7.95 -1.89
CA LEU A 75 25.78 7.33 -0.94
C LEU A 75 26.01 5.82 -0.79
N LEU A 76 26.64 5.20 -1.79
CA LEU A 76 27.15 3.83 -1.71
C LEU A 76 28.65 3.81 -1.90
N THR A 77 29.29 2.94 -1.12
CA THR A 77 30.66 2.52 -1.38
C THR A 77 30.73 1.58 -2.57
N GLU A 78 31.93 1.42 -3.12
CA GLU A 78 32.16 0.57 -4.30
C GLU A 78 31.89 -0.91 -4.01
N GLU A 79 32.14 -1.34 -2.78
CA GLU A 79 31.85 -2.68 -2.27
C GLU A 79 30.33 -2.94 -2.19
N GLU A 80 29.56 -2.01 -1.63
CA GLU A 80 28.10 -2.12 -1.51
C GLU A 80 27.40 -2.10 -2.88
N PHE A 81 27.93 -1.31 -3.81
CA PHE A 81 27.46 -1.29 -5.20
C PHE A 81 27.68 -2.65 -5.88
N ALA A 82 28.86 -3.24 -5.73
CA ALA A 82 29.19 -4.54 -6.33
C ALA A 82 28.32 -5.67 -5.76
N ALA A 83 28.10 -5.68 -4.44
CA ALA A 83 27.25 -6.66 -3.78
C ALA A 83 25.79 -6.59 -4.25
N GLN A 84 25.23 -5.38 -4.39
CA GLN A 84 23.85 -5.21 -4.87
C GLN A 84 23.70 -5.54 -6.36
N LYS A 85 24.71 -5.20 -7.18
CA LYS A 85 24.73 -5.61 -8.58
C LYS A 85 24.77 -7.12 -8.75
N ALA A 86 25.61 -7.82 -7.97
CA ALA A 86 25.66 -9.29 -7.99
C ALA A 86 24.31 -9.91 -7.59
N LYS A 87 23.69 -9.39 -6.52
CA LYS A 87 22.36 -9.81 -6.08
C LYS A 87 21.28 -9.63 -7.15
N LEU A 88 21.31 -8.52 -7.89
CA LEU A 88 20.36 -8.25 -8.98
C LEU A 88 20.58 -9.16 -10.20
N LEU A 89 21.83 -9.54 -10.46
CA LEU A 89 22.19 -10.42 -11.58
C LEU A 89 22.12 -11.91 -11.23
N GLY A 90 21.85 -12.26 -9.96
CA GLY A 90 21.83 -13.65 -9.48
C GLY A 90 23.22 -14.31 -9.43
N LEU A 91 24.28 -13.50 -9.23
CA LEU A 91 25.67 -13.93 -9.15
C LEU A 91 26.13 -14.21 -7.71
#